data_AF-A0A0S8CMZ1-F1
#
_entry.id   AF-A0A0S8CMZ1-F1
#
_cell.length_a   1.000
_cell.length_b   1.000
_cell.length_c   1.000
_cell.angle_alpha   90.00
_cell.angle_beta   90.00
_cell.angle_gamma   90.00
#
_symmetry.space_group_name_H-M   'P 1'
#
loop_
_entity.id
_entity.type
_entity.pdbx_description
1 polymer ?
#
loop_
_entity_poly.entity_id
_entity_poly.type
_entity_poly.pdbx_seq_one_letter_code
_entity_poly.pdbx_strand_id
1 'polypeptide(L)'
;MYLSRTFTGTPRDKQAMTRGLKLFEEKCSSCHEPNRALTVIKDPAVWAQTIKRMQYYSKGAISDQEAKELVDFHVTAQQREIDAFEKTCTKCHDDERINSRSMSEEQWLATIKRMQQKAPELISDEKVYLLAAYFHRRELAMARIFYGKCRLCHRESSGPDSTMQLNGLIVLANEEFGRSMQVSNTRSLISSHVQRQKRNMQIYENNCTTCHPRRMPAEKETGNNAKQEKRNRAEWISFIAELQGLELNKEIQNTINSQIEFHISKH
;
A
#
# COMPACT_ATOMS: atom_id res chain seq x y z
N MET A 1 -11.85 14.50 2.42
CA MET A 1 -13.19 14.53 3.05
C MET A 1 -14.23 14.05 2.02
N TYR A 2 -14.22 12.75 1.69
CA TYR A 2 -14.96 12.17 0.54
C TYR A 2 -16.26 11.42 0.93
N LEU A 3 -16.58 11.33 2.22
CA LEU A 3 -17.49 10.30 2.73
C LEU A 3 -18.93 10.76 2.99
N SER A 4 -19.23 12.05 2.81
CA SER A 4 -20.59 12.58 2.90
C SER A 4 -21.15 12.89 1.52
N ARG A 5 -21.84 11.92 0.87
CA ARG A 5 -23.06 12.11 0.05
C ARG A 5 -23.40 10.91 -0.87
N THR A 6 -24.70 10.84 -1.17
CA THR A 6 -25.50 9.94 -2.02
C THR A 6 -24.84 8.67 -2.56
N PHE A 7 -25.24 7.53 -1.99
CA PHE A 7 -24.81 6.18 -2.35
C PHE A 7 -25.70 5.55 -3.45
N THR A 8 -25.16 4.76 -4.38
CA THR A 8 -25.91 3.97 -5.40
C THR A 8 -25.87 2.45 -5.14
N GLY A 9 -26.02 2.04 -3.88
CA GLY A 9 -26.27 0.64 -3.49
C GLY A 9 -27.74 0.34 -3.25
N THR A 10 -28.08 -0.93 -2.93
CA THR A 10 -29.41 -1.23 -2.37
C THR A 10 -29.62 -0.39 -1.10
N PRO A 11 -30.85 -0.06 -0.69
CA PRO A 11 -31.09 0.68 0.55
C PRO A 11 -30.35 0.09 1.76
N ARG A 12 -30.24 -1.24 1.79
CA ARG A 12 -29.47 -2.00 2.80
C ARG A 12 -27.98 -1.70 2.75
N ASP A 13 -27.38 -1.67 1.56
CA ASP A 13 -25.94 -1.37 1.40
C ASP A 13 -25.64 0.07 1.78
N LYS A 14 -26.52 1.02 1.43
CA LYS A 14 -26.37 2.43 1.83
C LYS A 14 -26.38 2.55 3.35
N GLN A 15 -27.33 1.90 4.01
CA GLN A 15 -27.44 1.91 5.47
C GLN A 15 -26.24 1.22 6.14
N ALA A 16 -25.75 0.10 5.59
CA ALA A 16 -24.56 -0.56 6.09
C ALA A 16 -23.32 0.34 5.97
N MET A 17 -23.12 0.99 4.82
CA MET A 17 -22.03 1.95 4.60
C MET A 17 -22.12 3.16 5.54
N THR A 18 -23.31 3.74 5.74
CA THR A 18 -23.50 4.87 6.65
C THR A 18 -23.22 4.48 8.10
N ARG A 19 -23.69 3.31 8.55
CA ARG A 19 -23.38 2.80 9.90
C ARG A 19 -21.89 2.54 10.08
N GLY A 20 -21.27 1.85 9.12
CA GLY A 20 -19.84 1.57 9.14
C GLY A 20 -18.98 2.83 9.14
N LEU A 21 -19.36 3.84 8.37
CA LEU A 21 -18.70 5.14 8.36
C LEU A 21 -18.78 5.83 9.74
N LYS A 22 -19.98 5.90 10.32
CA LYS A 22 -20.17 6.51 11.64
C LYS A 22 -19.34 5.78 12.70
N LEU A 23 -19.37 4.45 12.67
CA LEU A 23 -18.58 3.62 13.58
C LEU A 23 -17.07 3.85 13.39
N PHE A 24 -16.61 3.94 12.15
CA PHE A 24 -15.22 4.27 11.84
C PHE A 24 -14.81 5.65 12.37
N GLU A 25 -15.64 6.67 12.14
CA GLU A 25 -15.38 8.02 12.65
C GLU A 25 -15.31 8.05 14.18
N GLU A 26 -16.24 7.37 14.85
CA GLU A 26 -16.31 7.30 16.31
C GLU A 26 -15.13 6.54 16.94
N LYS A 27 -14.76 5.38 16.36
CA LYS A 27 -13.78 4.47 16.99
C LYS A 27 -12.34 4.69 16.55
N CYS A 28 -12.12 5.19 15.34
CA CYS A 28 -10.78 5.28 14.76
C CYS A 28 -10.20 6.69 14.82
N SER A 29 -11.04 7.74 14.76
CA SER A 29 -10.57 9.13 14.74
C SER A 29 -10.07 9.63 16.09
N SER A 30 -10.38 8.93 17.19
CA SER A 30 -9.93 9.30 18.53
C SER A 30 -8.43 9.12 18.74
N CYS A 31 -7.77 8.27 17.94
CA CYS A 31 -6.36 7.91 18.12
C CYS A 31 -5.48 8.26 16.91
N HIS A 32 -6.04 8.33 15.70
CA HIS A 32 -5.27 8.64 14.51
C HIS A 32 -6.12 9.36 13.46
N GLU A 33 -5.45 10.12 12.60
CA GLU A 33 -6.08 10.75 11.45
C GLU A 33 -6.86 9.73 10.58
N PRO A 34 -8.14 9.98 10.25
CA PRO A 34 -8.95 9.07 9.44
C PRO A 34 -8.30 8.68 8.10
N ASN A 35 -7.57 9.62 7.51
CA ASN A 35 -6.87 9.41 6.24
C ASN A 35 -5.87 8.25 6.30
N ARG A 36 -5.32 7.91 7.47
CA ARG A 36 -4.39 6.78 7.61
C ARG A 36 -5.01 5.45 7.16
N ALA A 37 -6.27 5.20 7.55
CA ALA A 37 -6.98 3.97 7.21
C ALA A 37 -7.70 4.08 5.85
N LEU A 38 -8.21 5.27 5.51
CA LEU A 38 -8.95 5.45 4.25
C LEU A 38 -8.07 5.45 3.00
N THR A 39 -6.75 5.58 3.15
CA THR A 39 -5.80 5.65 2.01
C THR A 39 -5.00 4.36 1.78
N VAL A 40 -5.31 3.26 2.47
CA VAL A 40 -4.61 1.98 2.30
C VAL A 40 -5.47 1.00 1.50
N ILE A 41 -4.86 0.26 0.56
CA ILE A 41 -5.50 -0.89 -0.09
C ILE A 41 -5.07 -2.14 0.67
N LYS A 42 -6.04 -2.95 1.10
CA LYS A 42 -5.78 -4.22 1.78
C LYS A 42 -6.80 -5.26 1.37
N ASP A 43 -6.40 -6.52 1.41
CA ASP A 43 -7.32 -7.64 1.30
C ASP A 43 -8.20 -7.75 2.56
N PRO A 44 -9.39 -8.38 2.46
CA PRO A 44 -10.30 -8.56 3.60
C PRO A 44 -9.63 -9.20 4.83
N ALA A 45 -8.80 -10.22 4.62
CA ALA A 45 -8.07 -10.88 5.71
C ALA A 45 -7.08 -9.93 6.41
N VAL A 46 -6.37 -9.10 5.63
CA VAL A 46 -5.42 -8.11 6.15
C VAL A 46 -6.15 -6.97 6.87
N TRP A 47 -7.34 -6.59 6.41
CA TRP A 47 -8.23 -5.69 7.14
C TRP A 47 -8.67 -6.29 8.47
N ALA A 48 -9.11 -7.56 8.49
CA ALA A 48 -9.51 -8.25 9.72
C ALA A 48 -8.37 -8.28 10.75
N GLN A 49 -7.16 -8.66 10.34
CA GLN A 49 -5.98 -8.62 11.22
C GLN A 49 -5.66 -7.20 11.71
N THR A 50 -5.76 -6.19 10.83
CA THR A 50 -5.52 -4.80 11.19
C THR A 50 -6.50 -4.34 12.27
N ILE A 51 -7.80 -4.54 12.06
CA ILE A 51 -8.84 -4.13 13.00
C ILE A 51 -8.74 -4.94 14.30
N LYS A 52 -8.39 -6.24 14.25
CA LYS A 52 -8.16 -7.05 15.46
C LYS A 52 -7.02 -6.49 16.32
N ARG A 53 -5.93 -6.04 15.70
CA ARG A 53 -4.86 -5.32 16.41
C ARG A 53 -5.33 -3.99 16.98
N MET A 54 -6.13 -3.22 16.24
CA MET A 54 -6.66 -1.95 16.75
C MET A 54 -7.60 -2.18 17.94
N GLN A 55 -8.43 -3.23 17.90
CA GLN A 55 -9.27 -3.65 19.02
C GLN A 55 -8.44 -3.99 20.27
N TYR A 56 -7.32 -4.70 20.10
CA TYR A 56 -6.39 -4.99 21.20
C TYR A 56 -5.78 -3.71 21.77
N TYR A 57 -5.27 -2.82 20.92
CA TYR A 57 -4.66 -1.55 21.36
C TYR A 57 -5.66 -0.57 21.96
N SER A 58 -6.93 -0.61 21.54
CA SER A 58 -8.00 0.21 22.09
C SER A 58 -8.53 -0.34 23.42
N LYS A 59 -7.89 -1.37 24.00
CA LYS A 59 -8.24 -1.98 25.29
C LYS A 59 -9.73 -2.35 25.40
N GLY A 60 -10.30 -2.90 24.33
CA GLY A 60 -11.70 -3.33 24.29
C GLY A 60 -12.72 -2.25 23.92
N ALA A 61 -12.31 -1.03 23.57
CA ALA A 61 -13.24 0.02 23.09
C ALA A 61 -13.96 -0.34 21.77
N ILE A 62 -13.48 -1.37 21.06
CA ILE A 62 -14.09 -1.95 19.87
C ILE A 62 -14.54 -3.37 20.24
N SER A 63 -15.83 -3.64 20.19
CA SER A 63 -16.39 -4.99 20.35
C SER A 63 -16.11 -5.87 19.13
N ASP A 64 -16.26 -7.20 19.26
CA ASP A 64 -16.07 -8.11 18.11
C ASP A 64 -17.07 -7.85 16.98
N GLN A 65 -18.30 -7.45 17.31
CA GLN A 65 -19.31 -7.08 16.32
C GLN A 65 -18.92 -5.78 15.59
N GLU A 66 -18.48 -4.74 16.33
CA GLU A 66 -17.99 -3.50 15.73
C GLU A 66 -16.74 -3.75 14.87
N ALA A 67 -15.85 -4.63 15.30
CA ALA A 67 -14.66 -5.01 14.52
C ALA A 67 -15.06 -5.61 13.17
N LYS A 68 -16.07 -6.49 13.13
CA LYS A 68 -16.60 -7.05 11.89
C LYS A 68 -17.20 -5.96 10.99
N GLU A 69 -18.00 -5.06 11.55
CA GLU A 69 -18.60 -3.95 10.80
C GLU A 69 -17.56 -2.99 10.21
N LEU A 70 -16.46 -2.73 10.92
CA LEU A 70 -15.33 -1.94 10.42
C LEU A 70 -14.59 -2.63 9.27
N VAL A 71 -14.42 -3.95 9.34
CA VAL A 71 -13.84 -4.74 8.24
C VAL A 71 -14.74 -4.67 7.02
N ASP A 72 -16.03 -4.94 7.19
CA ASP A 72 -17.02 -4.91 6.10
C ASP A 72 -17.09 -3.52 5.46
N PHE A 73 -17.03 -2.46 6.26
CA PHE A 73 -16.97 -1.07 5.78
C PHE A 73 -15.75 -0.83 4.88
N HIS A 74 -14.54 -1.18 5.33
CA HIS A 74 -13.32 -0.93 4.56
C HIS A 74 -13.28 -1.75 3.27
N VAL A 75 -13.67 -3.02 3.32
CA VAL A 75 -13.73 -3.91 2.15
C VAL A 75 -14.76 -3.39 1.14
N THR A 76 -15.96 -3.04 1.60
CA THR A 76 -17.03 -2.55 0.73
C THR A 76 -16.68 -1.19 0.12
N ALA A 77 -16.07 -0.27 0.89
CA ALA A 77 -15.60 1.01 0.37
C ALA A 77 -14.58 0.83 -0.75
N GLN A 78 -13.56 -0.01 -0.51
CA GLN A 78 -12.52 -0.30 -1.49
C GLN A 78 -13.08 -0.98 -2.75
N GLN A 79 -14.00 -1.95 -2.59
CA GLN A 79 -14.60 -2.62 -3.74
C GLN A 79 -15.43 -1.66 -4.59
N ARG A 80 -16.15 -0.70 -3.99
CA ARG A 80 -16.90 0.30 -4.74
C ARG A 80 -16.01 1.23 -5.56
N GLU A 81 -14.83 1.58 -5.04
CA GLU A 81 -13.82 2.34 -5.78
C GLU A 81 -13.32 1.55 -7.00
N ILE A 82 -13.00 0.26 -6.81
CA ILE A 82 -12.56 -0.65 -7.89
C ILE A 82 -13.67 -0.81 -8.94
N ASP A 83 -14.88 -1.13 -8.50
CA ASP A 83 -16.06 -1.28 -9.36
C ASP A 83 -16.35 0.00 -10.16
N ALA A 84 -16.22 1.17 -9.52
CA ALA A 84 -16.39 2.44 -10.20
C ALA A 84 -15.35 2.59 -11.31
N PHE A 85 -14.08 2.26 -11.06
CA PHE A 85 -13.04 2.28 -12.08
C PHE A 85 -13.32 1.29 -13.22
N GLU A 86 -13.53 0.00 -12.91
CA GLU A 86 -13.68 -1.06 -13.92
C GLU A 86 -14.97 -0.85 -14.74
N LYS A 87 -16.10 -0.57 -14.10
CA LYS A 87 -17.38 -0.45 -14.82
C LYS A 87 -17.56 0.88 -15.54
N THR A 88 -16.65 1.83 -15.36
CA THR A 88 -16.78 3.19 -15.91
C THR A 88 -15.63 3.54 -16.82
N CYS A 89 -14.39 3.45 -16.35
CA CYS A 89 -13.22 3.89 -17.12
C CYS A 89 -12.80 2.87 -18.17
N THR A 90 -12.90 1.57 -17.89
CA THR A 90 -12.41 0.54 -18.83
C THR A 90 -13.39 0.22 -19.96
N LYS A 91 -14.59 0.81 -19.94
CA LYS A 91 -15.54 0.71 -21.06
C LYS A 91 -15.05 1.37 -22.35
N CYS A 92 -14.21 2.40 -22.24
CA CYS A 92 -13.74 3.19 -23.37
C CYS A 92 -12.21 3.22 -23.50
N HIS A 93 -11.49 2.78 -22.47
CA HIS A 93 -10.03 2.85 -22.39
C HIS A 93 -9.49 1.53 -21.87
N ASP A 94 -8.33 1.12 -22.35
CA ASP A 94 -7.60 0.01 -21.75
C ASP A 94 -7.08 0.40 -20.35
N ASP A 95 -6.98 -0.60 -19.47
CA ASP A 95 -6.52 -0.39 -18.10
C ASP A 95 -5.07 0.11 -18.06
N GLU A 96 -4.23 -0.36 -18.97
CA GLU A 96 -2.81 0.00 -19.07
C GLU A 96 -2.63 1.50 -19.35
N ARG A 97 -3.39 2.06 -20.29
CA ARG A 97 -3.35 3.48 -20.63
C ARG A 97 -3.70 4.38 -19.46
N ILE A 98 -4.69 3.99 -18.64
CA ILE A 98 -5.10 4.79 -17.49
C ILE A 98 -4.10 4.61 -16.34
N ASN A 99 -3.66 3.38 -16.09
CA ASN A 99 -2.76 3.07 -14.98
C ASN A 99 -1.30 3.41 -15.25
N SER A 100 -0.91 3.70 -16.49
CA SER A 100 0.44 4.18 -16.81
C SER A 100 0.67 5.66 -16.51
N ARG A 101 -0.36 6.40 -16.09
CA ARG A 101 -0.26 7.81 -15.69
C ARG A 101 -0.08 7.94 -14.19
N SER A 102 0.87 8.78 -13.77
CA SER A 102 0.95 9.29 -12.39
C SER A 102 0.56 10.77 -12.42
N MET A 103 -0.39 11.14 -11.57
CA MET A 103 -0.95 12.50 -11.49
C MET A 103 -1.29 12.80 -10.03
N SER A 104 -1.29 14.08 -9.64
CA SER A 104 -1.76 14.48 -8.33
C SER A 104 -3.26 14.21 -8.16
N GLU A 105 -3.76 14.27 -6.92
CA GLU A 105 -5.18 14.12 -6.62
C GLU A 105 -6.03 15.16 -7.38
N GLU A 106 -5.59 16.42 -7.40
CA GLU A 106 -6.27 17.52 -8.10
C GLU A 106 -6.28 17.30 -9.61
N GLN A 107 -5.16 16.81 -10.16
CA GLN A 107 -5.03 16.49 -11.58
C GLN A 107 -5.94 15.32 -11.98
N TRP A 108 -6.02 14.27 -11.16
CA TRP A 108 -6.95 13.16 -11.36
C TRP A 108 -8.40 13.63 -11.29
N LEU A 109 -8.78 14.40 -10.28
CA LEU A 109 -10.13 14.95 -10.13
C LEU A 109 -10.53 15.81 -11.34
N ALA A 110 -9.65 16.72 -11.79
CA ALA A 110 -9.89 17.53 -12.97
C ALA A 110 -10.05 16.67 -14.23
N THR A 111 -9.27 15.58 -14.35
CA THR A 111 -9.38 14.64 -15.47
C THR A 111 -10.70 13.89 -15.45
N ILE A 112 -11.12 13.38 -14.29
CA ILE A 112 -12.41 12.70 -14.13
C ILE A 112 -13.57 13.65 -14.45
N LYS A 113 -13.54 14.89 -13.98
CA LYS A 113 -14.57 15.90 -14.32
C LYS A 113 -14.66 16.18 -15.82
N ARG A 114 -13.53 16.26 -16.52
CA ARG A 114 -13.53 16.37 -17.99
C ARG A 114 -14.11 15.13 -18.66
N MET A 115 -13.85 13.94 -18.11
CA MET A 115 -14.46 12.70 -18.62
C MET A 115 -15.98 12.66 -18.35
N GLN A 116 -16.42 13.13 -17.18
CA GLN A 116 -17.83 13.27 -16.84
C GLN A 116 -18.56 14.19 -17.83
N GLN A 117 -17.96 15.32 -18.22
CA GLN A 117 -18.56 16.19 -19.24
C GLN A 117 -18.72 15.51 -20.60
N LYS A 118 -17.87 14.53 -20.92
CA LYS A 118 -17.91 13.78 -22.19
C LYS A 118 -18.84 12.57 -22.15
N ALA A 119 -19.07 12.00 -20.97
CA ALA A 119 -19.90 10.81 -20.76
C ALA A 119 -20.72 10.94 -19.45
N PRO A 120 -21.62 11.94 -19.36
CA PRO A 120 -22.37 12.24 -18.14
C PRO A 120 -23.30 11.10 -17.71
N GLU A 121 -23.77 10.29 -18.66
CA GLU A 121 -24.57 9.09 -18.42
C GLU A 121 -23.78 7.96 -17.76
N LEU A 122 -22.45 7.95 -17.96
CA LEU A 122 -21.58 6.90 -17.45
C LEU A 122 -20.95 7.28 -16.10
N ILE A 123 -20.61 8.56 -15.92
CA ILE A 123 -19.93 9.11 -14.74
C ILE A 123 -20.88 10.06 -13.98
N SER A 124 -21.65 9.50 -13.04
CA SER A 124 -22.42 10.31 -12.10
C SER A 124 -21.52 11.08 -11.12
N ASP A 125 -22.08 12.09 -10.44
CA ASP A 125 -21.34 12.85 -9.42
C ASP A 125 -20.75 11.95 -8.32
N GLU A 126 -21.50 10.95 -7.87
CA GLU A 126 -20.99 9.95 -6.91
C GLU A 126 -19.76 9.22 -7.47
N LYS A 127 -19.81 8.80 -8.73
CA LYS A 127 -18.68 8.10 -9.36
C LYS A 127 -17.46 9.00 -9.50
N VAL A 128 -17.62 10.31 -9.65
CA VAL A 128 -16.47 11.24 -9.65
C VAL A 128 -15.66 11.07 -8.37
N TYR A 129 -16.33 10.99 -7.22
CA TYR A 129 -15.67 10.83 -5.92
C TYR A 129 -15.07 9.44 -5.72
N LEU A 130 -15.78 8.38 -6.12
CA LEU A 130 -15.25 7.01 -6.06
C LEU A 130 -14.00 6.85 -6.93
N LEU A 131 -14.01 7.43 -8.13
CA LEU A 131 -12.85 7.41 -9.02
C LEU A 131 -11.69 8.24 -8.48
N ALA A 132 -11.96 9.42 -7.91
CA ALA A 132 -10.93 10.25 -7.30
C ALA A 132 -10.27 9.52 -6.11
N ALA A 133 -11.07 8.89 -5.24
CA ALA A 133 -10.57 8.09 -4.12
C ALA A 133 -9.74 6.89 -4.62
N TYR A 134 -10.22 6.18 -5.65
CA TYR A 134 -9.49 5.08 -6.28
C TYR A 134 -8.09 5.51 -6.72
N PHE A 135 -7.98 6.59 -7.51
CA PHE A 135 -6.68 7.05 -8.02
C PHE A 135 -5.79 7.59 -6.90
N HIS A 136 -6.33 8.36 -5.96
CA HIS A 136 -5.55 8.84 -4.82
C HIS A 136 -4.95 7.69 -4.00
N ARG A 137 -5.77 6.68 -3.67
CA ARG A 137 -5.33 5.49 -2.94
C ARG A 137 -4.28 4.70 -3.71
N ARG A 138 -4.44 4.60 -5.03
CA ARG A 138 -3.46 3.98 -5.94
C ARG A 138 -2.13 4.73 -5.93
N GLU A 139 -2.12 6.06 -6.12
CA GLU A 139 -0.88 6.85 -6.10
C GLU A 139 -0.16 6.74 -4.75
N LEU A 140 -0.90 6.76 -3.63
CA LEU A 140 -0.32 6.57 -2.31
C LEU A 140 0.24 5.15 -2.10
N ALA A 141 -0.45 4.12 -2.59
CA ALA A 141 0.06 2.75 -2.55
C ALA A 141 1.36 2.62 -3.36
N MET A 142 1.39 3.22 -4.55
CA MET A 142 2.59 3.24 -5.39
C MET A 142 3.74 4.00 -4.71
N ALA A 143 3.48 5.20 -4.20
CA ALA A 143 4.45 5.98 -3.45
C ALA A 143 5.03 5.16 -2.30
N ARG A 144 4.19 4.49 -1.49
CA ARG A 144 4.64 3.63 -0.39
C ARG A 144 5.55 2.49 -0.85
N ILE A 145 5.24 1.85 -1.97
CA ILE A 145 6.08 0.79 -2.56
C ILE A 145 7.45 1.37 -2.97
N PHE A 146 7.47 2.54 -3.61
CA PHE A 146 8.72 3.20 -4.02
C PHE A 146 9.56 3.65 -2.82
N TYR A 147 8.97 4.39 -1.88
CA TYR A 147 9.68 4.88 -0.70
C TYR A 147 10.17 3.75 0.21
N GLY A 148 9.38 2.69 0.37
CA GLY A 148 9.79 1.50 1.11
C GLY A 148 11.04 0.86 0.52
N LYS A 149 11.14 0.76 -0.81
CA LYS A 149 12.33 0.23 -1.50
C LYS A 149 13.54 1.16 -1.43
N CYS A 150 13.36 2.47 -1.61
CA CYS A 150 14.48 3.41 -1.53
C CYS A 150 15.09 3.49 -0.12
N ARG A 151 14.27 3.36 0.94
CA ARG A 151 14.78 3.34 2.32
C ARG A 151 15.64 2.11 2.62
N LEU A 152 15.36 0.97 1.97
CA LEU A 152 16.20 -0.23 2.08
C LEU A 152 17.59 0.00 1.47
N CYS A 153 17.71 0.87 0.46
CA CYS A 153 18.98 1.15 -0.22
C CYS A 153 19.76 2.37 0.33
N HIS A 154 19.11 3.34 0.97
CA HIS A 154 19.76 4.61 1.38
C HIS A 154 19.98 4.80 2.90
N ARG A 155 19.71 3.79 3.74
CA ARG A 155 19.89 3.91 5.20
C ARG A 155 21.36 4.03 5.64
N GLU A 156 22.33 3.65 4.80
CA GLU A 156 23.75 3.67 5.15
C GLU A 156 24.44 5.03 4.91
N SER A 157 23.84 5.95 4.15
CA SER A 157 24.51 7.20 3.76
C SER A 157 24.07 8.43 4.56
N SER A 158 23.02 8.32 5.37
CA SER A 158 22.51 9.41 6.19
C SER A 158 23.03 9.23 7.61
N GLY A 159 23.99 10.08 8.00
CA GLY A 159 24.48 10.15 9.38
C GLY A 159 23.33 10.38 10.39
N PRO A 160 23.60 10.20 11.70
CA PRO A 160 22.58 10.20 12.75
C PRO A 160 21.75 11.50 12.87
N ASP A 161 22.11 12.56 12.13
CA ASP A 161 21.54 13.91 12.26
C ASP A 161 20.68 14.38 11.07
N SER A 162 20.46 13.56 10.04
CA SER A 162 19.56 13.96 8.95
C SER A 162 18.10 13.61 9.27
N THR A 163 17.47 14.39 10.15
CA THR A 163 16.00 14.39 10.28
C THR A 163 15.39 14.99 9.02
N MET A 164 15.17 14.16 8.00
CA MET A 164 14.26 14.52 6.92
C MET A 164 12.84 14.37 7.49
N GLN A 165 12.30 15.47 8.02
CA GLN A 165 10.91 15.54 8.48
C GLN A 165 9.99 15.36 7.26
N LEU A 166 9.57 14.12 7.02
CA LEU A 166 8.42 13.79 6.19
C LEU A 166 7.35 13.21 7.10
N ASN A 167 6.57 14.12 7.70
CA ASN A 167 5.23 13.91 8.29
C ASN A 167 4.80 12.45 8.49
N GLY A 168 5.42 11.76 9.45
CA GLY A 168 4.86 10.57 10.11
C GLY A 168 4.50 9.36 9.22
N LEU A 169 5.03 9.23 8.00
CA LEU A 169 4.68 8.11 7.12
C LEU A 169 5.69 6.96 7.24
N ILE A 170 5.43 6.03 8.15
CA ILE A 170 6.12 4.74 8.22
C ILE A 170 5.32 3.74 7.39
N VAL A 171 5.88 3.24 6.28
CA VAL A 171 5.34 2.06 5.59
C VAL A 171 6.47 1.17 5.11
N LEU A 172 6.31 -0.12 5.41
CA LEU A 172 7.13 -1.20 4.88
C LEU A 172 6.21 -2.15 4.11
N ALA A 173 6.62 -2.48 2.89
CA ALA A 173 6.03 -3.53 2.10
C ALA A 173 6.92 -4.76 2.23
N ASN A 174 6.36 -5.88 2.68
CA ASN A 174 7.07 -7.14 2.80
C ASN A 174 6.94 -7.95 1.49
N GLU A 175 7.82 -8.93 1.28
CA GLU A 175 7.81 -9.76 0.06
C GLU A 175 6.60 -10.71 0.01
N GLU A 176 5.99 -11.04 1.16
CA GLU A 176 4.77 -11.85 1.23
C GLU A 176 3.56 -11.11 0.65
N PHE A 177 3.44 -9.80 0.80
CA PHE A 177 2.46 -8.93 0.12
C PHE A 177 2.72 -8.89 -1.39
N GLY A 178 3.99 -8.97 -1.79
CA GLY A 178 4.38 -9.12 -3.20
C GLY A 178 4.10 -10.52 -3.77
N ARG A 179 4.11 -11.57 -2.94
CA ARG A 179 3.89 -12.98 -3.32
C ARG A 179 2.43 -13.44 -3.17
N SER A 180 1.67 -12.92 -2.21
CA SER A 180 0.22 -13.14 -2.03
C SER A 180 -0.59 -12.42 -3.12
N MET A 181 0.02 -11.42 -3.76
CA MET A 181 -0.38 -10.92 -5.07
C MET A 181 -0.12 -11.90 -6.23
N GLN A 182 0.07 -13.20 -5.99
CA GLN A 182 -0.20 -14.23 -7.00
C GLN A 182 -1.73 -14.36 -7.22
N VAL A 183 -2.23 -13.39 -7.99
CA VAL A 183 -2.85 -13.69 -9.28
C VAL A 183 -4.06 -14.62 -9.18
N SER A 184 -5.06 -14.31 -8.35
CA SER A 184 -6.40 -14.86 -8.62
C SER A 184 -7.60 -13.93 -8.45
N ASN A 185 -7.54 -12.80 -7.73
CA ASN A 185 -8.70 -11.87 -7.69
C ASN A 185 -8.37 -10.38 -7.48
N THR A 186 -7.27 -9.90 -8.09
CA THR A 186 -6.90 -8.47 -8.30
C THR A 186 -6.26 -8.26 -9.70
N ARG A 187 -6.58 -9.17 -10.64
CA ARG A 187 -5.63 -9.76 -11.59
C ARG A 187 -5.21 -8.90 -12.81
N SER A 188 -5.85 -7.76 -13.12
CA SER A 188 -5.39 -6.91 -14.25
C SER A 188 -4.78 -5.57 -13.81
N LEU A 189 -5.38 -4.91 -12.83
CA LEU A 189 -5.04 -3.53 -12.44
C LEU A 189 -3.64 -3.34 -11.85
N ILE A 190 -3.20 -4.29 -11.02
CA ILE A 190 -1.90 -4.22 -10.36
C ILE A 190 -0.84 -4.98 -11.16
N SER A 191 -1.20 -6.05 -11.87
CA SER A 191 -0.25 -6.92 -12.59
C SER A 191 0.49 -6.20 -13.72
N SER A 192 -0.22 -5.58 -14.67
CA SER A 192 0.39 -4.90 -15.82
C SER A 192 1.21 -3.68 -15.39
N HIS A 193 0.72 -2.94 -14.38
CA HIS A 193 1.38 -1.78 -13.82
C HIS A 193 2.62 -2.16 -12.99
N VAL A 194 2.55 -3.16 -12.11
CA VAL A 194 3.71 -3.67 -11.35
C VAL A 194 4.76 -4.25 -12.30
N GLN A 195 4.36 -4.93 -13.38
CA GLN A 195 5.30 -5.43 -14.37
C GLN A 195 5.95 -4.32 -15.21
N ARG A 196 5.24 -3.24 -15.55
CA ARG A 196 5.84 -2.08 -16.21
C ARG A 196 6.68 -1.24 -15.27
N GLN A 197 6.29 -1.05 -14.02
CA GLN A 197 7.13 -0.42 -13.02
C GLN A 197 8.33 -1.29 -12.69
N LYS A 198 8.26 -2.62 -12.82
CA LYS A 198 9.43 -3.51 -12.80
C LYS A 198 10.37 -3.27 -13.99
N ARG A 199 9.83 -3.04 -15.20
CA ARG A 199 10.62 -2.63 -16.37
C ARG A 199 11.21 -1.21 -16.23
N ASN A 200 10.46 -0.26 -15.68
CA ASN A 200 10.97 1.07 -15.37
C ASN A 200 11.97 1.01 -14.20
N MET A 201 11.80 0.11 -13.24
CA MET A 201 12.78 -0.18 -12.18
C MET A 201 14.05 -0.78 -12.78
N GLN A 202 13.99 -1.62 -13.82
CA GLN A 202 15.20 -2.04 -14.57
C GLN A 202 15.89 -0.84 -15.23
N ILE A 203 15.13 0.14 -15.73
CA ILE A 203 15.68 1.41 -16.25
C ILE A 203 16.31 2.26 -15.12
N TYR A 204 15.73 2.25 -13.92
CA TYR A 204 16.31 2.91 -12.73
C TYR A 204 17.51 2.15 -12.15
N GLU A 205 17.52 0.81 -12.12
CA GLU A 205 18.68 -0.03 -11.81
C GLU A 205 19.87 0.32 -12.73
N ASN A 206 19.59 0.63 -14.00
CA ASN A 206 20.61 1.09 -14.94
C ASN A 206 21.11 2.53 -14.66
N ASN A 207 20.28 3.38 -14.04
CA ASN A 207 20.63 4.75 -13.64
C ASN A 207 21.20 4.84 -12.21
N CYS A 208 21.16 3.76 -11.43
CA CYS A 208 21.85 3.64 -10.15
C CYS A 208 23.38 3.67 -10.31
N THR A 209 23.91 3.52 -11.52
CA THR A 209 25.36 3.59 -11.84
C THR A 209 25.99 4.94 -11.48
N THR A 210 25.21 6.02 -11.49
CA THR A 210 25.65 7.35 -11.05
C THR A 210 25.86 7.43 -9.53
N CYS A 211 25.13 6.61 -8.75
CA CYS A 211 25.22 6.54 -7.28
C CYS A 211 26.02 5.31 -6.78
N HIS A 212 26.21 4.31 -7.63
CA HIS A 212 26.94 3.07 -7.37
C HIS A 212 27.88 2.78 -8.56
N PRO A 213 29.04 3.46 -8.66
CA PRO A 213 30.05 3.05 -9.61
C PRO A 213 30.45 1.59 -9.30
N ARG A 214 30.52 0.75 -10.33
CA ARG A 214 30.87 -0.68 -10.25
C ARG A 214 31.97 -0.92 -9.21
N ARG A 215 31.72 -1.85 -8.27
CA ARG A 215 32.66 -2.31 -7.23
C ARG A 215 34.10 -2.34 -7.73
N MET A 216 34.96 -1.57 -7.06
CA MET A 216 36.41 -1.80 -7.07
C MET A 216 36.69 -3.21 -6.51
N PRO A 217 37.75 -3.89 -6.98
CA PRO A 217 38.06 -5.26 -6.58
C PRO A 217 38.30 -5.38 -5.07
N ALA A 218 37.87 -6.52 -4.52
CA ALA A 218 37.80 -6.80 -3.08
C ALA A 218 39.12 -6.55 -2.33
N GLU A 219 39.10 -5.61 -1.39
CA GLU A 219 40.08 -5.55 -0.30
C GLU A 219 39.70 -6.55 0.80
N LYS A 220 40.71 -7.19 1.37
CA LYS A 220 40.58 -8.30 2.33
C LYS A 220 39.82 -7.88 3.59
N GLU A 221 38.64 -8.47 3.79
CA GLU A 221 37.79 -8.26 4.95
C GLU A 221 38.45 -8.77 6.26
N THR A 222 38.46 -7.92 7.29
CA THR A 222 38.92 -8.29 8.63
C THR A 222 37.77 -8.88 9.46
N GLY A 223 38.06 -9.85 10.33
CA GLY A 223 37.05 -10.67 11.04
C GLY A 223 36.06 -9.94 11.97
N ASN A 224 36.23 -8.63 12.22
CA ASN A 224 35.26 -7.83 12.96
C ASN A 224 34.00 -7.51 12.14
N ASN A 225 34.11 -7.43 10.80
CA ASN A 225 32.96 -7.13 9.94
C ASN A 225 31.92 -8.27 9.94
N ALA A 226 32.37 -9.53 9.86
CA ALA A 226 31.47 -10.68 9.82
C ALA A 226 30.59 -10.84 11.07
N LYS A 227 31.08 -10.41 12.24
CA LYS A 227 30.31 -10.47 13.50
C LYS A 227 29.27 -9.35 13.58
N GLN A 228 29.60 -8.17 13.04
CA GLN A 228 28.69 -7.03 12.93
C GLN A 228 27.58 -7.30 11.90
N GLU A 229 27.91 -7.90 10.75
CA GLU A 229 26.94 -8.32 9.74
C GLU A 229 25.96 -9.36 10.28
N LYS A 230 26.42 -10.38 11.02
CA LYS A 230 25.52 -11.38 11.63
C LYS A 230 24.57 -10.75 12.65
N ARG A 231 25.03 -9.79 13.45
CA ARG A 231 24.20 -9.09 14.44
C ARG A 231 23.16 -8.20 13.75
N ASN A 232 23.60 -7.43 12.75
CA ASN A 232 22.71 -6.62 11.92
C ASN A 232 21.65 -7.50 11.26
N ARG A 233 22.03 -8.67 10.74
CA ARG A 233 21.11 -9.58 10.06
C ARG A 233 20.01 -10.12 10.97
N ALA A 234 20.32 -10.47 12.22
CA ALA A 234 19.31 -10.90 13.18
C ALA A 234 18.31 -9.78 13.50
N GLU A 235 18.79 -8.55 13.69
CA GLU A 235 17.95 -7.36 13.90
C GLU A 235 17.06 -7.07 12.67
N TRP A 236 17.60 -7.23 11.45
CA TRP A 236 16.85 -7.11 10.20
C TRP A 236 15.73 -8.14 10.09
N ILE A 237 15.98 -9.40 10.45
CA ILE A 237 14.96 -10.45 10.39
C ILE A 237 13.82 -10.15 11.38
N SER A 238 14.15 -9.76 12.61
CA SER A 238 13.16 -9.38 13.62
C SER A 238 12.31 -8.20 13.14
N PHE A 239 12.95 -7.18 12.58
CA PHE A 239 12.26 -6.02 12.03
C PHE A 239 11.35 -6.41 10.86
N ILE A 240 11.81 -7.23 9.92
CA ILE A 240 10.98 -7.70 8.81
C ILE A 240 9.74 -8.42 9.36
N ALA A 241 9.90 -9.38 10.28
CA ALA A 241 8.78 -10.11 10.88
C ALA A 241 7.74 -9.18 11.55
N GLU A 242 8.19 -8.20 12.34
CA GLU A 242 7.32 -7.19 12.97
C GLU A 242 6.46 -6.45 11.93
N LEU A 243 7.05 -6.10 10.79
CA LEU A 243 6.38 -5.36 9.71
C LEU A 243 5.41 -6.19 8.89
N GLN A 244 5.72 -7.48 8.75
CA GLN A 244 4.80 -8.47 8.19
C GLN A 244 3.61 -8.70 9.15
N GLY A 245 3.69 -8.23 10.40
CA GLY A 245 2.73 -8.58 11.44
C GLY A 245 2.83 -10.05 11.86
N LEU A 246 3.98 -10.67 11.66
CA LEU A 246 4.24 -12.06 11.98
C LEU A 246 5.00 -12.16 13.30
N GLU A 247 4.62 -13.14 14.12
CA GLU A 247 5.41 -13.49 15.30
C GLU A 247 6.70 -14.17 14.85
N LEU A 248 7.86 -13.65 15.30
CA LEU A 248 9.14 -14.18 14.89
C LEU A 248 9.38 -15.55 15.54
N ASN A 249 9.19 -16.60 14.74
CA ASN A 249 9.59 -17.96 15.07
C ASN A 249 10.65 -18.47 14.09
N LYS A 250 11.18 -19.68 14.32
CA LYS A 250 12.26 -20.27 13.50
C LYS A 250 11.88 -20.43 12.02
N GLU A 251 10.62 -20.75 11.73
CA GLU A 251 10.11 -20.91 10.37
C GLU A 251 10.04 -19.57 9.62
N ILE A 252 9.49 -18.54 10.27
CA ILE A 252 9.45 -17.17 9.75
C ILE A 252 10.87 -16.62 9.56
N GLN A 253 11.76 -16.84 10.52
CA GLN A 253 13.18 -16.47 10.42
C GLN A 253 13.88 -17.13 9.23
N ASN A 254 13.66 -18.43 9.00
CA ASN A 254 14.24 -19.15 7.86
C ASN A 254 13.69 -18.67 6.53
N THR A 255 12.39 -18.37 6.48
CA THR A 255 11.71 -17.82 5.30
C THR A 255 12.30 -16.46 4.93
N ILE A 256 12.37 -15.53 5.89
CA ILE A 256 12.97 -14.21 5.71
C ILE A 256 14.46 -14.33 5.32
N ASN A 257 15.21 -15.23 5.95
CA ASN A 257 16.61 -15.46 5.59
C ASN A 257 16.79 -15.92 4.14
N SER A 258 15.95 -16.86 3.69
CA SER A 258 16.00 -17.38 2.32
C SER A 258 15.64 -16.30 1.29
N GLN A 259 14.72 -15.39 1.65
CA GLN A 259 14.37 -14.21 0.85
C GLN A 259 15.54 -13.24 0.72
N ILE A 260 16.25 -12.96 1.83
CA ILE A 260 17.44 -12.11 1.85
C ILE A 260 18.54 -12.70 0.96
N GLU A 261 18.86 -14.00 1.11
CA GLU A 261 19.88 -14.67 0.30
C GLU A 261 19.53 -14.67 -1.19
N PHE A 262 18.27 -14.96 -1.53
CA PHE A 262 17.82 -14.94 -2.91
C PHE A 262 18.03 -13.56 -3.55
N HIS A 263 17.75 -12.48 -2.82
CA HIS A 263 17.96 -11.12 -3.30
C HIS A 263 19.44 -10.75 -3.44
N ILE A 264 20.28 -11.11 -2.46
CA ILE A 264 21.72 -10.83 -2.52
C ILE A 264 22.37 -11.58 -3.70
N SER A 265 21.98 -12.84 -3.95
CA SER A 265 22.57 -13.67 -5.03
C SER A 265 22.24 -13.21 -6.46
N LYS A 266 21.27 -12.31 -6.62
CA LYS A 266 20.77 -11.82 -7.92
C LYS A 266 21.50 -10.56 -8.41
N HIS A 267 22.37 -9.97 -7.59
CA HIS A 267 23.13 -8.75 -7.86
C HIS A 267 24.64 -8.99 -7.70
#